data_AF-A0A060BYL5-F1
#
_entry.id   AF-A0A060BYL5-F1
#
_cell.length_a   1.000
_cell.length_b   1.000
_cell.length_c   1.000
_cell.angle_alpha   90.00
_cell.angle_beta   90.00
_cell.angle_gamma   90.00
#
_symmetry.space_group_name_H-M   'P 1'
#
loop_
_entity.id
_entity.type
_entity.pdbx_description
1 polymer ?
#
loop_
_entity_poly.entity_id
_entity_poly.type
_entity_poly.pdbx_seq_one_letter_code
_entity_poly.pdbx_strand_id
1 'polypeptide(L)' 'MTTEYQAGEIPDGQPWENCRGVGLSFGYNQVEDASQYMTGAQVVRHVVDAVSKGGRVLLNVGPRADGSLHELQVAA' A
#
# COMPACT_ATOMS: atom_id res chain seq x y z
N MET A 1 1.68 3.82 16.14
CA MET A 1 1.98 2.38 15.86
C MET A 1 1.92 2.15 14.35
N THR A 2 2.78 1.30 13.78
CA THR A 2 2.75 0.96 12.35
C THR A 2 2.29 -0.49 12.16
N THR A 3 1.38 -0.73 11.22
CA THR A 3 0.95 -2.07 10.80
C THR A 3 1.41 -2.34 9.37
N GLU A 4 1.78 -3.58 9.05
CA GLU A 4 2.34 -3.97 7.75
C GLU A 4 1.54 -5.12 7.13
N TYR A 5 1.03 -4.96 5.91
CA TYR A 5 0.21 -5.88 5.09
C TYR A 5 -1.06 -6.50 5.72
N GLN A 6 -1.08 -6.74 7.02
CA GLN A 6 -2.21 -7.19 7.81
C GLN A 6 -2.95 -5.97 8.37
N ALA A 7 -4.28 -6.02 8.29
CA ALA A 7 -5.14 -5.22 9.14
C ALA A 7 -5.04 -5.79 10.56
N GLY A 8 -3.93 -5.50 11.25
CA GLY A 8 -3.76 -5.83 12.65
C GLY A 8 -4.78 -5.11 13.53
N GLU A 9 -4.86 -5.50 14.81
CA GLU A 9 -5.67 -4.81 15.81
C GLU A 9 -5.35 -3.32 15.80
N ILE A 10 -6.38 -2.52 15.55
CA ILE A 10 -6.26 -1.07 15.55
C ILE A 10 -6.15 -0.66 17.00
N PRO A 11 -5.05 0.01 17.40
CA PRO A 11 -4.82 0.32 18.79
C PRO A 11 -5.81 1.39 19.20
N ASP A 12 -6.64 1.08 20.20
CA ASP A 12 -7.66 1.99 20.68
C ASP A 12 -7.04 3.30 21.18
N GLY A 13 -7.50 4.41 20.62
CA GLY A 13 -7.13 5.76 21.06
C GLY A 13 -5.72 6.25 20.70
N GLN A 14 -4.94 5.53 19.89
CA GLN A 14 -3.60 5.96 19.47
C GLN A 14 -3.46 6.20 17.96
N PRO A 15 -2.70 7.23 17.53
CA PRO A 15 -2.37 7.41 16.12
C PRO A 15 -1.62 6.20 15.55
N TRP A 16 -2.05 5.75 14.37
CA TRP A 16 -1.46 4.60 13.69
C TRP A 16 -1.39 4.80 12.17
N GLU A 17 -0.53 4.03 11.53
CA GLU A 17 -0.27 4.08 10.08
C GLU A 17 -0.13 2.66 9.51
N ASN A 18 -0.82 2.38 8.41
CA ASN A 18 -0.62 1.15 7.65
C ASN A 18 0.41 1.37 6.55
N CYS A 19 1.53 0.65 6.60
CA CYS A 19 2.60 0.71 5.62
C CYS A 19 2.56 -0.55 4.74
N ARG A 20 2.49 -0.37 3.41
CA ARG A 20 2.48 -1.49 2.46
C ARG A 20 2.89 -1.08 1.05
N GLY A 21 3.34 -2.04 0.25
CA GLY A 21 3.46 -1.86 -1.20
C GLY A 21 2.10 -1.76 -1.92
N VAL A 22 2.11 -1.15 -3.12
CA VAL A 22 1.02 -1.30 -4.10
C VAL A 22 0.89 -2.77 -4.52
N GLY A 23 2.02 -3.47 -4.61
CA GLY A 23 2.12 -4.93 -4.79
C GLY A 23 2.19 -5.70 -3.47
N LEU A 24 2.83 -6.87 -3.52
CA LEU A 24 3.20 -7.69 -2.36
C LEU A 24 4.64 -7.43 -1.89
N SER A 25 5.42 -6.68 -2.69
CA SER A 25 6.77 -6.24 -2.39
C SER A 25 6.84 -4.72 -2.18
N PHE A 26 7.82 -4.28 -1.39
CA PHE A 26 8.21 -2.87 -1.30
C PHE A 26 9.17 -2.46 -2.43
N GLY A 27 10.12 -3.32 -2.79
CA GLY A 27 11.01 -3.09 -3.93
C GLY A 27 10.33 -3.49 -5.23
N TYR A 28 10.76 -2.92 -6.37
CA TYR A 28 10.28 -3.38 -7.67
C TYR A 28 10.56 -4.87 -7.86
N ASN A 29 9.50 -5.66 -8.01
CA ASN A 29 9.60 -7.08 -8.34
C ASN A 29 9.06 -7.32 -9.74
N GLN A 30 9.95 -7.80 -10.62
CA GLN A 30 9.64 -8.07 -12.03
C GLN A 30 8.74 -9.30 -12.22
N VAL A 31 8.66 -10.15 -11.19
CA VAL A 31 7.84 -11.37 -11.18
C VAL A 31 6.40 -11.06 -10.76
N GLU A 32 6.13 -9.87 -10.22
CA GLU A 32 4.76 -9.48 -9.88
C GLU A 32 3.95 -9.14 -11.12
N ASP A 33 2.78 -9.75 -11.25
CA ASP A 33 1.80 -9.42 -12.29
C ASP A 33 0.67 -8.52 -11.75
N ALA A 34 -0.21 -8.06 -12.65
CA ALA A 34 -1.30 -7.15 -12.33
C ALA A 34 -2.27 -7.67 -11.24
N SER A 35 -2.37 -9.00 -11.04
CA SER A 35 -3.22 -9.58 -9.99
C SER A 35 -2.66 -9.36 -8.58
N GLN A 36 -1.36 -9.08 -8.48
CA GLN A 36 -0.65 -8.84 -7.23
C GLN A 36 -0.61 -7.35 -6.86
N TYR A 37 -0.97 -6.46 -7.80
CA TYR A 37 -1.10 -5.03 -7.56
C TYR A 37 -2.52 -4.66 -7.17
N MET A 38 -2.65 -3.71 -6.25
CA MET A 38 -3.94 -3.07 -5.99
C MET A 38 -4.35 -2.22 -7.19
N THR A 39 -5.59 -2.37 -7.62
CA THR A 39 -6.25 -1.40 -8.50
C THR A 39 -6.51 -0.09 -7.75
N GLY A 40 -6.68 1.03 -8.47
CA GLY A 40 -6.97 2.30 -7.80
C GLY A 40 -8.26 2.33 -6.99
N ALA A 41 -9.27 1.55 -7.39
CA ALA A 41 -10.46 1.37 -6.56
C ALA A 41 -10.15 0.68 -5.22
N GLN A 42 -9.27 -0.33 -5.23
CA GLN A 42 -8.82 -1.00 -4.01
C GLN A 42 -7.95 -0.08 -3.15
N VAL A 43 -7.06 0.72 -3.75
CA VAL A 43 -6.24 1.70 -3.03
C VAL A 43 -7.13 2.71 -2.31
N VAL A 44 -8.09 3.32 -3.03
CA VAL A 44 -9.04 4.26 -2.45
C VAL A 44 -9.83 3.62 -1.30
N ARG A 45 -10.31 2.39 -1.48
CA ARG A 45 -11.03 1.66 -0.43
C ARG A 45 -10.18 1.45 0.81
N HIS A 46 -8.91 1.10 0.64
CA HIS A 46 -7.96 0.89 1.74
C HIS A 46 -7.66 2.17 2.51
N VAL A 47 -7.46 3.29 1.79
CA VAL A 47 -7.27 4.61 2.41
C VAL A 47 -8.50 5.02 3.22
N VAL A 48 -9.70 4.87 2.65
CA VAL A 48 -10.95 5.19 3.35
C VAL A 48 -11.13 4.33 4.60
N ASP A 49 -10.82 3.04 4.53
CA ASP A 49 -10.89 2.13 5.68
C ASP A 49 -9.95 2.57 6.80
N ALA A 50 -8.68 2.84 6.49
CA ALA A 50 -7.70 3.29 7.49
C ALA A 50 -8.08 4.64 8.11
N VAL A 51 -8.47 5.62 7.30
CA VAL A 51 -8.88 6.96 7.78
C VAL A 51 -10.14 6.88 8.64
N SER A 52 -11.12 6.04 8.28
CA SER A 52 -12.34 5.87 9.08
C SER A 52 -12.08 5.34 10.49
N LYS A 53 -10.92 4.71 10.70
CA LYS A 53 -10.48 4.12 11.97
C LYS A 53 -9.35 4.94 12.62
N GLY A 54 -9.22 6.21 12.24
CA GLY A 54 -8.25 7.16 12.84
C GLY A 54 -6.80 6.93 12.41
N GLY A 55 -6.56 6.16 11.35
CA GLY A 55 -5.25 5.82 10.84
C GLY A 55 -4.83 6.59 9.60
N ARG A 56 -3.60 6.34 9.15
CA ARG A 56 -3.04 6.81 7.88
C ARG A 56 -2.60 5.63 7.02
N VAL A 57 -2.37 5.88 5.74
CA VAL A 57 -1.76 4.89 4.83
C VAL A 57 -0.46 5.46 4.28
N LEU A 58 0.61 4.71 4.45
CA LEU A 58 1.87 4.89 3.75
C LEU A 58 1.94 3.86 2.62
N LEU A 59 1.54 4.29 1.42
CA LEU A 59 1.53 3.46 0.23
C LEU A 59 2.89 3.57 -0.48
N ASN A 60 3.62 2.47 -0.53
CA ASN A 60 4.95 2.42 -1.12
C ASN A 60 4.90 2.09 -2.62
N VAL A 61 5.65 2.88 -3.40
CA VAL A 61 6.01 2.58 -4.79
C VAL A 61 7.45 2.08 -4.85
N GLY A 62 7.71 1.09 -5.68
CA GLY A 62 9.03 0.52 -5.93
C GLY A 62 9.51 0.89 -7.34
N PRO A 63 10.43 1.88 -7.47
CA PRO A 63 11.00 2.24 -8.76
C PRO A 63 11.85 1.11 -9.35
N ARG A 64 11.92 1.07 -10.69
CA ARG A 64 12.88 0.26 -11.42
C ARG A 64 14.31 0.79 -11.19
N ALA A 65 15.30 0.00 -11.56
CA ALA A 65 16.71 0.37 -11.43
C ALA A 65 17.10 1.63 -12.22
N ASP A 66 16.36 1.96 -13.27
CA ASP A 66 16.54 3.19 -14.06
C ASP A 66 15.82 4.42 -13.47
N GLY A 67 15.17 4.26 -12.31
CA GLY A 67 14.41 5.30 -11.63
C GLY A 67 12.99 5.51 -12.15
N SER A 68 12.56 4.80 -13.21
CA SER A 68 11.19 4.86 -13.70
C SER A 68 10.23 4.05 -12.84
N LEU A 69 8.95 4.44 -12.82
CA LEU A 69 7.89 3.66 -12.17
C LEU A 69 7.26 2.69 -13.16
N HIS A 70 6.92 1.49 -12.69
CA HIS A 70 6.17 0.51 -13.47
C HIS A 70 4.76 1.05 -13.78
N GLU A 71 4.22 0.81 -14.98
CA GLU A 71 2.89 1.30 -15.38
C GLU A 71 1.77 0.85 -14.43
N LEU A 72 1.85 -0.38 -13.93
CA LEU A 72 0.94 -0.93 -12.90
C LEU A 72 0.94 -0.13 -11.59
N GLN A 73 2.05 0.53 -11.23
CA GLN A 73 2.12 1.40 -10.04
C GLN A 73 1.57 2.80 -10.32
N VAL A 74 1.60 3.24 -11.59
CA VAL A 74 1.08 4.56 -12.01
C VAL A 74 -0.43 4.51 -12.24
N ALA A 75 -0.96 3.36 -12.67
CA ALA A 75 -2.38 3.15 -12.91
C ALA A 75 -3.18 2.80 -11.63
N ALA A 76 -2.49 2.61 -10.51
CA ALA A 76 -3.08 2.32 -9.20
C ALA A 76 -3.65 3.56 -8.50
#